data_AF-A0A7Y0GGT8-F1
#
_entry.id   AF-A0A7Y0GGT8-F1
#
_cell.length_a   1.000
_cell.length_b   1.000
_cell.length_c   1.000
_cell.angle_alpha   90.00
_cell.angle_beta   90.00
_cell.angle_gamma   90.00
#
_symmetry.space_group_name_H-M   'P 1'
#
loop_
_entity.id
_entity.type
_entity.pdbx_description
1 polymer ?
#
loop_
_entity_poly.entity_id
_entity_poly.type
_entity_poly.pdbx_seq_one_letter_code
_entity_poly.pdbx_strand_id
1 'polypeptide(L)'
;MVFGFVVLYFLLACFVVWVALFPEGRELADKLVQKFRNAGRHVTEGGATLSIRTLSKAALFSSKSGGAFRQGANWIERHWWSVIFGLLLVILPPVGILIFSSGLYLDGFSTDRVEINSQVAELLKGEQLVPPAPLPPDIFASAEVAQVRPFMQSASRNWQLLDQEFSQRVLLAFKIMREKHGYEMAILEGYRSPERQDMLSQMGTQVTSAKAFQSYHQFGLAVDCAFLLNGKLVVSEKDPWAMKGYALYGEVAESVGLTWGGRWKMMDFGHIEWRKPGFIK
;
A
#
# COMPACT_ATOMS: atom_id res chain seq x y z
N MET A 1 0.94 22.28 11.70
CA MET A 1 0.22 23.45 11.14
C MET A 1 -0.97 23.04 10.28
N VAL A 2 -0.82 22.12 9.32
CA VAL A 2 -1.91 21.65 8.43
C VAL A 2 -3.13 21.09 9.19
N PHE A 3 -2.92 20.32 10.25
CA PHE A 3 -4.00 19.75 11.06
C PHE A 3 -4.94 20.82 11.66
N GLY A 4 -4.40 21.95 12.11
CA GLY A 4 -5.20 23.05 12.66
C GLY A 4 -6.12 23.70 11.63
N PHE A 5 -5.64 23.85 10.38
CA PHE A 5 -6.45 24.38 9.28
C PHE A 5 -7.57 23.43 8.85
N VAL A 6 -7.31 22.12 8.87
CA VAL A 6 -8.33 21.10 8.55
C VAL A 6 -9.43 21.08 9.62
N VAL A 7 -9.06 21.13 10.90
CA VAL A 7 -10.03 21.18 12.01
C VAL A 7 -10.85 22.47 11.96
N LEU A 8 -10.21 23.62 11.71
CA LEU A 8 -10.91 24.90 11.58
C LEU A 8 -11.88 24.90 10.40
N TYR A 9 -11.48 24.36 9.26
CA TYR A 9 -12.34 24.22 8.08
C TYR A 9 -13.54 23.30 8.36
N PHE A 10 -13.30 22.15 9.01
CA PHE A 10 -14.36 21.21 9.38
C PHE A 10 -15.40 21.86 10.30
N LEU A 11 -14.96 22.59 11.32
CA LEU A 11 -15.86 23.31 12.24
C LEU A 11 -16.67 24.39 11.51
N LEU A 12 -16.04 25.10 10.58
CA LEU A 12 -16.70 26.14 9.79
C LEU A 12 -17.74 25.55 8.82
N ALA A 13 -17.42 24.41 8.20
CA ALA A 13 -18.36 23.67 7.36
C ALA A 13 -19.55 23.14 8.17
N CYS A 14 -19.31 22.57 9.36
CA CYS A 14 -20.37 22.15 10.27
C CYS A 14 -21.26 23.32 10.71
N PHE A 15 -20.67 24.48 11.00
CA PHE A 15 -21.42 25.69 11.36
C PHE A 15 -22.32 26.18 10.22
N VAL A 16 -21.81 26.19 8.98
CA VAL A 16 -22.60 26.57 7.80
C VAL A 16 -23.76 25.61 7.56
N VAL A 17 -23.52 24.29 7.67
CA VAL A 17 -24.56 23.27 7.54
C VAL A 17 -25.60 23.39 8.66
N TRP A 18 -25.16 23.68 9.89
CA TRP A 18 -26.06 23.89 11.03
C TRP A 18 -26.98 25.11 10.82
N VAL A 19 -26.43 26.24 10.36
CA VAL A 19 -27.22 27.42 9.99
C VAL A 19 -28.15 27.14 8.80
N ALA A 20 -27.72 26.31 7.86
CA ALA A 20 -28.55 25.95 6.70
C ALA A 20 -29.73 25.03 7.08
N LEU A 21 -29.58 24.13 8.05
CA LEU A 21 -30.61 23.13 8.37
C LEU A 21 -31.49 23.49 9.56
N PHE A 22 -30.98 24.25 10.53
CA PHE A 22 -31.69 24.55 11.77
C PHE A 22 -32.15 26.01 11.84
N PRO A 23 -33.45 26.27 12.11
CA PRO A 23 -33.98 27.64 12.19
C PRO A 23 -33.35 28.46 13.32
N GLU A 24 -32.99 27.82 14.43
CA GLU A 24 -32.31 28.46 15.58
C GLU A 24 -30.93 29.02 15.21
N GLY A 25 -30.19 28.33 14.33
CA GLY A 25 -28.89 28.78 13.85
C GLY A 25 -28.99 30.03 12.97
N ARG A 26 -30.06 30.14 12.16
CA ARG A 26 -30.32 31.32 11.31
C ARG A 26 -30.63 32.55 12.13
N GLU A 27 -31.44 32.41 13.19
CA GLU A 27 -31.75 33.53 14.09
C GLU A 27 -30.51 34.07 14.81
N LEU A 28 -29.58 33.19 15.17
CA LEU A 28 -28.32 33.56 15.83
C LEU A 28 -27.35 34.24 14.86
N ALA A 29 -27.25 33.74 13.63
CA ALA A 29 -26.47 34.35 12.56
C ALA A 29 -27.02 35.75 12.20
N ASP A 30 -28.33 35.90 12.11
CA ASP A 30 -28.98 37.20 11.84
C ASP A 30 -28.73 38.19 12.99
N LYS A 31 -28.77 37.75 14.25
CA LYS A 31 -28.41 38.58 15.41
C LYS A 31 -26.95 39.04 15.38
N LEU A 32 -26.02 38.16 15.00
CA LEU A 32 -24.60 38.49 14.86
C LEU A 32 -24.36 39.48 13.73
N VAL A 33 -24.97 39.26 12.57
CA VAL A 33 -24.88 40.17 11.42
C VAL A 33 -25.49 41.53 11.75
N GLN A 34 -26.60 41.58 12.48
CA GLN A 34 -27.17 42.84 12.95
C GLN A 34 -26.27 43.55 13.96
N LYS A 35 -25.60 42.81 14.86
CA LYS A 35 -24.65 43.38 15.82
C LYS A 35 -23.43 44.00 15.11
N PHE A 36 -22.90 43.33 14.08
CA PHE A 36 -21.83 43.88 13.24
C PHE A 36 -22.29 45.07 12.38
N ARG A 37 -23.51 45.01 11.85
CA ARG A 37 -24.10 46.12 11.05
C ARG A 37 -24.40 47.35 11.90
N ASN A 38 -24.79 47.15 13.16
CA ASN A 38 -25.03 48.23 14.13
C ASN A 38 -23.71 48.77 14.68
N ALA A 39 -22.69 47.92 14.86
CA ALA A 39 -21.34 48.37 15.20
C ALA A 39 -20.70 49.20 14.08
N GLY A 40 -20.94 48.84 12.81
CA GLY A 40 -20.51 49.63 11.65
C GLY A 40 -21.28 50.94 11.45
N ARG A 41 -22.54 51.02 11.92
CA ARG A 41 -23.37 52.23 11.86
C ARG A 41 -23.07 53.28 12.95
N HIS A 42 -22.22 52.97 13.93
CA HIS A 42 -21.74 53.96 14.89
C HIS A 42 -20.53 54.78 14.39
N VAL A 43 -20.04 54.52 13.18
CA VAL A 43 -18.90 55.24 12.57
C VAL A 43 -19.32 56.12 11.38
N THR A 44 -20.56 56.06 10.92
CA THR A 44 -21.05 56.91 9.82
C THR A 44 -22.37 57.58 10.18
N GLU A 45 -22.22 58.84 10.59
CA GLU A 45 -23.14 59.97 10.38
C GLU A 45 -24.19 60.26 11.46
N GLY A 46 -23.92 61.38 12.14
CA GLY A 46 -24.95 62.27 12.68
C GLY A 46 -25.59 63.11 11.56
N GLY A 47 -26.88 63.43 11.75
CA GLY A 47 -27.71 64.30 10.91
C GLY A 47 -28.41 63.53 9.78
N ALA A 48 -29.73 63.48 9.62
CA ALA A 48 -30.84 64.22 10.20
C ALA A 48 -32.17 63.42 10.03
N THR A 49 -33.07 63.51 11.03
CA THR A 49 -34.55 63.73 10.98
C THR A 49 -35.37 63.26 9.76
N LEU A 50 -36.61 62.75 9.80
CA LEU A 50 -37.62 62.43 10.82
C LEU A 50 -38.81 61.75 10.10
N SER A 51 -39.45 60.75 10.73
CA SER A 51 -40.85 60.26 10.58
C SER A 51 -41.38 59.80 9.20
N ILE A 52 -42.16 58.70 9.07
CA ILE A 52 -43.53 58.53 9.57
C ILE A 52 -43.86 57.04 9.81
N ARG A 53 -44.34 56.79 11.05
CA ARG A 53 -45.34 55.83 11.55
C ARG A 53 -45.59 54.48 10.84
N THR A 54 -45.30 53.43 11.62
CA THR A 54 -46.25 52.41 12.11
C THR A 54 -47.58 52.29 11.36
N LEU A 55 -47.77 51.15 10.68
CA LEU A 55 -49.01 50.37 10.49
C LEU A 55 -48.62 49.16 9.62
N SER A 56 -48.21 48.01 10.17
CA SER A 56 -49.13 46.87 10.34
C SER A 56 -48.33 45.67 10.86
N LYS A 57 -48.16 45.57 12.18
CA LYS A 57 -47.43 44.46 12.84
C LYS A 57 -48.35 43.29 13.26
N ALA A 58 -49.51 43.09 12.62
CA ALA A 58 -50.54 42.18 13.15
C ALA A 58 -51.29 41.31 12.12
N ALA A 59 -50.85 41.14 10.88
CA ALA A 59 -51.68 40.44 9.88
C ALA A 59 -50.96 39.50 8.90
N LEU A 60 -49.83 38.88 9.25
CA LEU A 60 -49.15 37.94 8.32
C LEU A 60 -48.57 36.68 8.98
N PHE A 61 -49.05 36.31 10.18
CA PHE A 61 -48.61 35.09 10.88
C PHE A 61 -49.47 33.84 10.60
N SER A 62 -50.24 33.81 9.50
CA SER A 62 -51.26 32.75 9.30
C SER A 62 -51.15 31.92 8.01
N SER A 63 -50.17 32.13 7.13
CA SER A 63 -49.93 31.15 6.06
C SER A 63 -48.54 31.33 5.47
N LYS A 64 -47.66 30.32 5.57
CA LYS A 64 -46.51 30.14 4.64
C LYS A 64 -45.66 28.88 4.91
N SER A 65 -46.26 27.74 5.26
CA SER A 65 -45.53 26.46 5.17
C SER A 65 -45.31 26.03 3.70
N GLY A 66 -46.10 26.51 2.74
CA GLY A 66 -45.94 26.23 1.31
C GLY A 66 -45.19 27.29 0.48
N GLY A 67 -44.90 28.47 1.04
CA GLY A 67 -44.28 29.59 0.31
C GLY A 67 -42.75 29.64 0.40
N ALA A 68 -42.17 29.05 1.46
CA ALA A 68 -40.72 29.00 1.64
C ALA A 68 -40.03 28.15 0.56
N PHE A 69 -40.67 27.06 0.14
CA PHE A 69 -40.14 26.16 -0.89
C PHE A 69 -40.13 26.82 -2.29
N ARG A 70 -41.20 27.55 -2.64
CA ARG A 70 -41.29 28.33 -3.89
C ARG A 70 -40.38 29.57 -3.91
N GLN A 71 -40.17 30.22 -2.77
CA GLN A 71 -39.20 31.32 -2.68
C GLN A 71 -37.75 30.82 -2.75
N GLY A 72 -37.45 29.67 -2.15
CA GLY A 72 -36.14 29.01 -2.28
C GLY A 72 -35.83 28.64 -3.74
N ALA A 73 -36.80 28.06 -4.45
CA ALA A 73 -36.64 27.69 -5.87
C ALA A 73 -36.36 28.91 -6.77
N ASN A 74 -37.13 29.99 -6.63
CA ASN A 74 -36.91 31.21 -7.43
C ASN A 74 -35.62 31.96 -7.07
N TRP A 75 -35.12 31.81 -5.83
CA TRP A 75 -33.85 32.38 -5.42
C TRP A 75 -32.66 31.59 -5.98
N ILE A 76 -32.78 30.25 -6.01
CA ILE A 76 -31.82 29.33 -6.64
C ILE A 76 -31.74 29.60 -8.15
N GLU A 77 -32.86 29.78 -8.84
CA GLU A 77 -32.86 30.13 -10.27
C GLU A 77 -32.16 31.45 -10.57
N ARG A 78 -32.27 32.45 -9.67
CA ARG A 78 -31.64 33.76 -9.87
C ARG A 78 -30.15 33.80 -9.50
N HIS A 79 -29.70 32.94 -8.59
CA HIS A 79 -28.31 32.90 -8.11
C HIS A 79 -27.62 31.58 -8.42
N TRP A 80 -28.06 30.89 -9.48
CA TRP A 80 -27.60 29.54 -9.82
C TRP A 80 -26.08 29.44 -10.01
N TRP A 81 -25.42 30.52 -10.48
CA TRP A 81 -23.96 30.60 -10.55
C TRP A 81 -23.27 30.60 -9.18
N SER A 82 -23.83 31.29 -8.20
CA SER A 82 -23.30 31.31 -6.83
C SER A 82 -23.51 29.97 -6.13
N VAL A 83 -24.64 29.29 -6.41
CA VAL A 83 -24.92 27.94 -5.91
C VAL A 83 -23.95 26.91 -6.52
N ILE A 84 -23.72 26.98 -7.84
CA ILE A 84 -22.72 26.13 -8.52
C ILE A 84 -21.33 26.39 -7.98
N PHE A 85 -20.94 27.66 -7.77
CA PHE A 85 -19.64 28.00 -7.21
C PHE A 85 -19.47 27.45 -5.78
N GLY A 86 -20.50 27.57 -4.94
CA GLY A 86 -20.50 26.97 -3.60
C GLY A 86 -20.41 25.44 -3.64
N LEU A 87 -21.13 24.80 -4.55
CA LEU A 87 -21.10 23.35 -4.74
C LEU A 87 -19.72 22.88 -5.23
N LEU A 88 -19.11 23.58 -6.19
CA LEU A 88 -17.75 23.33 -6.65
C LEU A 88 -16.73 23.50 -5.52
N LEU A 89 -16.87 24.54 -4.69
CA LEU A 89 -15.96 24.78 -3.57
C LEU A 89 -16.05 23.70 -2.48
N VAL A 90 -17.18 23.00 -2.37
CA VAL A 90 -17.37 21.86 -1.46
C VAL A 90 -16.92 20.53 -2.09
N ILE A 91 -17.09 20.35 -3.39
CA ILE A 91 -16.80 19.09 -4.09
C ILE A 91 -15.34 19.01 -4.57
N LEU A 92 -14.72 20.13 -4.96
CA LEU A 92 -13.35 20.17 -5.46
C LEU A 92 -12.31 19.67 -4.44
N PRO A 93 -12.37 20.01 -3.14
CA PRO A 93 -11.38 19.51 -2.19
C PRO A 93 -11.40 17.98 -2.00
N PRO A 94 -12.55 17.30 -1.79
CA PRO A 94 -12.59 15.83 -1.72
C PRO A 94 -12.14 15.15 -3.01
N VAL A 95 -12.55 15.67 -4.18
CA VAL A 95 -12.15 15.11 -5.48
C VAL A 95 -10.66 15.33 -5.73
N GLY A 96 -10.14 16.50 -5.38
CA GLY A 96 -8.71 16.79 -5.40
C GLY A 96 -7.93 15.83 -4.50
N ILE A 97 -8.41 15.56 -3.29
CA ILE A 97 -7.81 14.56 -2.41
C ILE A 97 -7.78 13.20 -3.09
N LEU A 98 -8.87 12.72 -3.71
CA LEU A 98 -8.88 11.41 -4.39
C LEU A 98 -7.94 11.33 -5.61
N ILE A 99 -7.77 12.42 -6.35
CA ILE A 99 -6.88 12.47 -7.53
C ILE A 99 -5.41 12.57 -7.10
N PHE A 100 -5.11 13.40 -6.09
CA PHE A 100 -3.75 13.61 -5.58
C PHE A 100 -3.33 12.59 -4.50
N SER A 101 -4.25 11.83 -3.91
CA SER A 101 -3.96 10.74 -2.95
C SER A 101 -3.36 9.51 -3.60
N SER A 102 -3.24 9.47 -4.92
CA SER A 102 -2.44 8.46 -5.63
C SER A 102 -0.94 8.51 -5.27
N GLY A 103 -0.49 9.54 -4.55
CA GLY A 103 0.89 9.69 -4.06
C GLY A 103 1.08 9.84 -2.55
N LEU A 104 0.02 9.84 -1.74
CA LEU A 104 0.12 9.97 -0.27
C LEU A 104 -0.32 8.66 0.39
N TYR A 105 0.56 7.67 0.26
CA TYR A 105 0.53 6.49 1.13
C TYR A 105 0.78 6.95 2.56
N LEU A 106 -0.25 6.89 3.39
CA LEU A 106 -0.09 6.88 4.84
C LEU A 106 0.65 5.59 5.19
N ASP A 107 1.97 5.73 5.37
CA ASP A 107 2.87 4.70 5.89
C ASP A 107 2.50 4.45 7.37
N GLY A 108 1.53 3.56 7.58
CA GLY A 108 0.97 3.26 8.88
C GLY A 108 0.73 1.77 9.01
N PHE A 109 1.63 1.12 9.76
CA PHE A 109 1.67 -0.30 10.14
C PHE A 109 2.26 -1.27 9.10
N SER A 110 3.58 -1.15 8.90
CA SER A 110 4.42 -2.34 8.71
C SER A 110 5.00 -2.74 10.08
N THR A 111 4.52 -3.86 10.60
CA THR A 111 5.11 -4.60 11.72
C THR A 111 6.56 -4.93 11.39
N ASP A 112 7.46 -4.60 12.33
CA ASP A 112 8.85 -5.02 12.42
C ASP A 112 9.69 -4.83 11.13
N ARG A 113 10.09 -3.58 10.88
CA ARG A 113 11.42 -3.35 10.31
C ARG A 113 12.42 -3.95 11.31
N VAL A 114 12.90 -5.16 11.02
CA VAL A 114 14.22 -5.59 11.51
C VAL A 114 15.18 -4.52 11.02
N GLU A 115 15.61 -3.63 11.93
CA GLU A 115 16.65 -2.65 11.65
C GLU A 115 17.92 -3.43 11.30
N ILE A 116 18.12 -3.66 10.00
CA ILE A 116 19.40 -4.14 9.49
C ILE A 116 20.38 -3.01 9.77
N ASN A 117 21.13 -3.18 10.85
CA ASN A 117 22.13 -2.26 11.37
C ASN A 117 22.96 -1.68 10.20
N SER A 118 22.98 -0.35 10.06
CA SER A 118 23.67 0.36 8.98
C SER A 118 25.17 0.05 8.94
N GLN A 119 25.78 -0.31 10.08
CA GLN A 119 27.17 -0.78 10.14
C GLN A 119 27.35 -2.15 9.46
N VAL A 120 26.35 -3.03 9.50
CA VAL A 120 26.36 -4.31 8.77
C VAL A 120 26.19 -4.08 7.27
N ALA A 121 25.33 -3.14 6.87
CA ALA A 121 25.16 -2.76 5.46
C ALA A 121 26.43 -2.12 4.86
N GLU A 122 27.19 -1.38 5.67
CA GLU A 122 28.45 -0.75 5.27
C GLU A 122 29.62 -1.76 5.26
N LEU A 123 29.65 -2.72 6.18
CA LEU A 123 30.57 -3.87 6.16
C LEU A 123 30.30 -4.80 4.97
N LEU A 124 29.04 -5.00 4.56
CA LEU A 124 28.67 -5.78 3.37
C LEU A 124 29.15 -5.15 2.04
N LYS A 125 29.36 -3.82 2.00
CA LYS A 125 29.91 -3.17 0.79
C LYS A 125 31.39 -3.49 0.58
N GLY A 126 32.14 -3.79 1.64
CA GLY A 126 33.57 -4.11 1.59
C GLY A 126 33.88 -5.58 1.28
N GLU A 127 32.99 -6.50 1.66
CA GLU A 127 33.10 -7.94 1.41
C GLU A 127 31.85 -8.47 0.70
N GLN A 128 31.71 -8.20 -0.60
CA GLN A 128 30.64 -8.84 -1.38
C GLN A 128 30.88 -10.34 -1.41
N LEU A 129 29.87 -11.11 -1.00
CA LEU A 129 29.93 -12.56 -1.08
C LEU A 129 29.96 -12.98 -2.54
N VAL A 130 30.81 -13.95 -2.85
CA VAL A 130 30.92 -14.53 -4.19
C VAL A 130 30.03 -15.76 -4.26
N PRO A 131 29.24 -15.94 -5.34
CA PRO A 131 28.49 -17.16 -5.55
C PRO A 131 29.37 -18.41 -5.53
N PRO A 132 28.88 -19.54 -4.98
CA PRO A 132 29.60 -20.80 -5.03
C PRO A 132 29.76 -21.27 -6.48
N ALA A 133 30.76 -22.12 -6.72
CA ALA A 133 30.96 -22.75 -8.01
C ALA A 133 29.70 -23.53 -8.44
N PRO A 134 29.36 -23.54 -9.75
CA PRO A 134 28.20 -24.27 -10.24
C PRO A 134 28.36 -25.77 -9.98
N LEU A 135 27.30 -26.40 -9.48
CA LEU A 135 27.27 -27.84 -9.24
C LEU A 135 27.16 -28.62 -10.56
N PRO A 136 27.67 -29.87 -10.59
CA PRO A 136 27.49 -30.76 -11.74
C PRO A 136 26.01 -30.90 -12.16
N PRO A 137 25.69 -30.82 -13.46
CA PRO A 137 24.30 -30.92 -13.95
C PRO A 137 23.58 -32.21 -13.54
N ASP A 138 24.31 -33.33 -13.46
CA ASP A 138 23.76 -34.66 -13.18
C ASP A 138 23.08 -34.75 -11.80
N ILE A 139 23.52 -33.94 -10.82
CA ILE A 139 22.92 -33.88 -9.49
C ILE A 139 21.45 -33.45 -9.57
N PHE A 140 21.12 -32.54 -10.48
CA PHE A 140 19.76 -32.03 -10.69
C PHE A 140 18.90 -32.92 -11.61
N ALA A 141 19.52 -33.89 -12.28
CA ALA A 141 18.87 -34.84 -13.18
C ALA A 141 18.60 -36.21 -12.53
N SER A 142 18.95 -36.37 -11.25
CA SER A 142 18.69 -37.60 -10.49
C SER A 142 17.20 -37.95 -10.45
N ALA A 143 16.89 -39.25 -10.39
CA ALA A 143 15.51 -39.74 -10.42
C ALA A 143 14.71 -39.25 -9.21
N GLU A 144 15.33 -39.15 -8.03
CA GLU A 144 14.66 -38.64 -6.84
C GLU A 144 14.27 -37.16 -7.00
N VAL A 145 15.16 -36.34 -7.58
CA VAL A 145 14.90 -34.93 -7.83
C VAL A 145 13.81 -34.75 -8.89
N ALA A 146 13.88 -35.51 -9.99
CA ALA A 146 12.92 -35.42 -11.08
C ALA A 146 11.49 -35.80 -10.65
N GLN A 147 11.34 -36.69 -9.67
CA GLN A 147 10.04 -37.07 -9.11
C GLN A 147 9.40 -35.94 -8.27
N VAL A 148 10.21 -35.20 -7.52
CA VAL A 148 9.75 -34.15 -6.59
C VAL A 148 9.61 -32.80 -7.27
N ARG A 149 10.53 -32.51 -8.20
CA ARG A 149 10.57 -31.28 -9.00
C ARG A 149 10.85 -31.66 -10.46
N PRO A 150 9.83 -31.75 -11.31
CA PRO A 150 10.04 -32.02 -12.73
C PRO A 150 10.66 -30.79 -13.43
N PHE A 151 11.33 -31.00 -14.57
CA PHE A 151 11.91 -29.94 -15.42
C PHE A 151 13.04 -29.09 -14.80
N MET A 152 13.73 -29.62 -13.78
CA MET A 152 14.89 -28.95 -13.16
C MET A 152 16.07 -28.77 -14.11
N GLN A 153 16.20 -29.62 -15.13
CA GLN A 153 17.30 -29.59 -16.09
C GLN A 153 17.35 -28.27 -16.88
N SER A 154 16.17 -27.69 -17.17
CA SER A 154 16.04 -26.41 -17.90
C SER A 154 15.87 -25.20 -17.00
N ALA A 155 15.93 -25.36 -15.67
CA ALA A 155 15.88 -24.26 -14.72
C ALA A 155 17.19 -23.46 -14.74
N SER A 156 17.11 -22.12 -14.77
CA SER A 156 18.30 -21.29 -14.69
C SER A 156 18.81 -21.24 -13.25
N ARG A 157 20.14 -21.37 -13.10
CA ARG A 157 20.86 -21.18 -11.82
C ARG A 157 21.91 -20.08 -11.95
N ASN A 158 21.76 -19.23 -12.98
CA ASN A 158 22.71 -18.17 -13.26
C ASN A 158 22.49 -16.98 -12.31
N TRP A 159 23.42 -16.80 -11.38
CA TRP A 159 23.45 -15.69 -10.44
C TRP A 159 23.50 -14.31 -11.11
N GLN A 160 24.04 -14.20 -12.33
CA GLN A 160 24.12 -12.93 -13.05
C GLN A 160 22.76 -12.40 -13.51
N LEU A 161 21.73 -13.26 -13.53
CA LEU A 161 20.35 -12.89 -13.88
C LEU A 161 19.52 -12.52 -12.64
N LEU A 162 20.11 -12.56 -11.46
CA LEU A 162 19.48 -12.14 -10.21
C LEU A 162 19.83 -10.68 -9.91
N ASP A 163 18.95 -10.00 -9.20
CA ASP A 163 19.24 -8.67 -8.66
C ASP A 163 20.45 -8.73 -7.74
N GLN A 164 21.34 -7.72 -7.80
CA GLN A 164 22.62 -7.76 -7.08
C GLN A 164 22.43 -7.78 -5.57
N GLU A 165 21.53 -6.95 -5.03
CA GLU A 165 21.28 -6.90 -3.59
C GLU A 165 20.50 -8.14 -3.13
N PHE A 166 19.57 -8.64 -3.96
CA PHE A 166 18.91 -9.92 -3.71
C PHE A 166 19.93 -11.05 -3.58
N SER A 167 20.87 -11.13 -4.54
CA SER A 167 21.93 -12.14 -4.55
C SER A 167 22.76 -12.10 -3.28
N GLN A 168 23.13 -10.90 -2.79
CA GLN A 168 23.88 -10.76 -1.55
C GLN A 168 23.09 -11.26 -0.33
N ARG A 169 21.78 -11.00 -0.27
CA ARG A 169 20.91 -11.53 0.80
C ARG A 169 20.81 -13.05 0.76
N VAL A 170 20.64 -13.64 -0.43
CA VAL A 170 20.63 -15.10 -0.61
C VAL A 170 21.97 -15.72 -0.18
N LEU A 171 23.09 -15.12 -0.58
CA LEU A 171 24.43 -15.60 -0.20
C LEU A 171 24.66 -15.49 1.31
N LEU A 172 24.17 -14.43 1.95
CA LEU A 172 24.21 -14.29 3.40
C LEU A 172 23.39 -15.40 4.09
N ALA A 173 22.20 -15.70 3.58
CA ALA A 173 21.39 -16.81 4.08
C ALA A 173 22.12 -18.16 3.92
N PHE A 174 22.75 -18.42 2.77
CA PHE A 174 23.54 -19.64 2.55
C PHE A 174 24.72 -19.74 3.52
N LYS A 175 25.43 -18.63 3.75
CA LYS A 175 26.53 -18.56 4.71
C LYS A 175 26.05 -18.91 6.12
N ILE A 176 24.94 -18.32 6.58
CA ILE A 176 24.36 -18.59 7.89
C ILE A 176 23.92 -20.05 8.02
N MET A 177 23.21 -20.59 7.01
CA MET A 177 22.77 -21.99 7.01
C MET A 177 23.94 -22.97 7.13
N ARG A 178 25.03 -22.72 6.39
CA ARG A 178 26.23 -23.54 6.47
C ARG A 178 26.92 -23.41 7.83
N GLU A 179 27.19 -22.20 8.28
CA GLU A 179 28.05 -21.94 9.44
C GLU A 179 27.35 -22.19 10.79
N LYS A 180 26.05 -21.92 10.89
CA LYS A 180 25.29 -22.10 12.14
C LYS A 180 24.52 -23.41 12.21
N HIS A 181 24.09 -23.93 11.07
CA HIS A 181 23.16 -25.07 11.04
C HIS A 181 23.74 -26.30 10.33
N GLY A 182 24.89 -26.19 9.67
CA GLY A 182 25.52 -27.31 8.97
C GLY A 182 24.77 -27.75 7.71
N TYR A 183 23.93 -26.88 7.13
CA TYR A 183 23.21 -27.16 5.89
C TYR A 183 23.92 -26.49 4.71
N GLU A 184 24.44 -27.31 3.80
CA GLU A 184 24.87 -26.83 2.49
C GLU A 184 23.66 -26.62 1.59
N MET A 185 23.64 -25.52 0.84
CA MET A 185 22.49 -25.08 0.06
C MET A 185 22.83 -25.02 -1.43
N ALA A 186 21.82 -25.24 -2.27
CA ALA A 186 21.91 -25.07 -3.72
C ALA A 186 20.66 -24.39 -4.27
N ILE A 187 20.84 -23.52 -5.27
CA ILE A 187 19.72 -23.00 -6.06
C ILE A 187 19.21 -24.11 -6.98
N LEU A 188 17.92 -24.40 -6.86
CA LEU A 188 17.15 -25.19 -7.79
C LEU A 188 16.81 -24.35 -9.03
N GLU A 189 16.19 -23.19 -8.83
CA GLU A 189 15.80 -22.27 -9.90
C GLU A 189 15.91 -20.82 -9.41
N GLY A 190 16.56 -19.96 -10.20
CA GLY A 190 16.65 -18.52 -9.98
C GLY A 190 15.78 -17.77 -10.99
N TYR A 191 16.41 -17.09 -11.96
CA TYR A 191 15.66 -16.39 -13.01
C TYR A 191 14.82 -17.36 -13.86
N ARG A 192 13.55 -17.01 -14.08
CA ARG A 192 12.63 -17.76 -14.95
C ARG A 192 12.12 -16.86 -16.06
N SER A 193 12.30 -17.26 -17.32
CA SER A 193 11.79 -16.45 -18.44
C SER A 193 10.26 -16.48 -18.51
N PRO A 194 9.61 -15.46 -19.12
CA PRO A 194 8.17 -15.45 -19.35
C PRO A 194 7.68 -16.69 -20.11
N GLU A 195 8.40 -17.14 -21.13
CA GLU A 195 8.04 -18.30 -21.95
C GLU A 195 8.05 -19.58 -21.10
N ARG A 196 9.05 -19.72 -20.22
CA ARG A 196 9.12 -20.83 -19.28
C ARG A 196 7.97 -20.77 -18.26
N GLN A 197 7.64 -19.58 -17.75
CA GLN A 197 6.53 -19.40 -16.82
C GLN A 197 5.19 -19.78 -17.47
N ASP A 198 4.96 -19.38 -18.72
CA ASP A 198 3.76 -19.75 -19.46
C ASP A 198 3.70 -21.27 -19.69
N MET A 199 4.81 -21.90 -20.08
CA MET A 199 4.90 -23.35 -20.21
C MET A 199 4.57 -24.06 -18.89
N LEU A 200 5.11 -23.61 -17.75
CA LEU A 200 4.84 -24.22 -16.44
C LEU A 200 3.40 -24.01 -16.00
N SER A 201 2.81 -22.84 -16.29
CA SER A 201 1.40 -22.56 -15.96
C SER A 201 0.42 -23.49 -16.67
N GLN A 202 0.78 -23.97 -17.86
CA GLN A 202 -0.01 -24.94 -18.64
C GLN A 202 0.05 -26.36 -18.06
N MET A 203 1.04 -26.67 -17.22
CA MET A 203 1.20 -27.98 -16.59
C MET A 203 0.34 -28.17 -15.33
N GLY A 204 -0.38 -27.13 -14.92
CA GLY A 204 -1.32 -27.15 -13.81
C GLY A 204 -0.82 -26.45 -12.55
N THR A 205 -1.78 -26.18 -11.66
CA THR A 205 -1.57 -25.38 -10.45
C THR A 205 -0.66 -26.02 -9.40
N GLN A 206 -0.32 -27.31 -9.56
CA GLN A 206 0.62 -28.02 -8.69
C GLN A 206 2.07 -27.54 -8.86
N VAL A 207 2.41 -26.96 -10.03
CA VAL A 207 3.76 -26.46 -10.32
C VAL A 207 3.84 -24.95 -10.08
N THR A 208 2.88 -24.20 -10.60
CA THR A 208 2.77 -22.77 -10.33
C THR A 208 1.34 -22.29 -10.62
N SER A 209 0.83 -21.40 -9.78
CA SER A 209 -0.44 -20.70 -10.03
C SER A 209 -0.23 -19.32 -10.67
N ALA A 210 1.01 -18.87 -10.84
CA ALA A 210 1.35 -17.57 -11.42
C ALA A 210 1.37 -17.65 -12.96
N LYS A 211 0.83 -16.63 -13.62
CA LYS A 211 1.01 -16.42 -15.08
C LYS A 211 2.28 -15.62 -15.35
N ALA A 212 2.63 -15.40 -16.62
CA ALA A 212 3.72 -14.49 -16.96
C ALA A 212 3.55 -13.11 -16.29
N PHE A 213 4.67 -12.61 -15.78
CA PHE A 213 4.87 -11.37 -15.03
C PHE A 213 4.17 -11.33 -13.65
N GLN A 214 3.77 -12.49 -13.14
CA GLN A 214 3.16 -12.63 -11.81
C GLN A 214 4.07 -13.38 -10.83
N SER A 215 5.34 -13.58 -11.17
CA SER A 215 6.32 -14.27 -10.34
C SER A 215 7.61 -13.45 -10.22
N TYR A 216 8.14 -13.34 -9.00
CA TYR A 216 9.39 -12.63 -8.72
C TYR A 216 10.62 -13.29 -9.39
N HIS A 217 10.53 -14.57 -9.78
CA HIS A 217 11.57 -15.23 -10.58
C HIS A 217 11.80 -14.53 -11.92
N GLN A 218 10.78 -13.90 -12.50
CA GLN A 218 10.88 -13.22 -13.80
C GLN A 218 11.60 -11.88 -13.70
N PHE A 219 11.82 -11.40 -12.47
CA PHE A 219 12.51 -10.15 -12.19
C PHE A 219 13.86 -10.38 -11.50
N GLY A 220 14.31 -11.64 -11.38
CA GLY A 220 15.54 -11.97 -10.67
C GLY A 220 15.46 -11.70 -9.17
N LEU A 221 14.26 -11.72 -8.59
CA LEU A 221 13.96 -11.38 -7.20
C LEU A 221 13.42 -12.58 -6.40
N ALA A 222 13.46 -13.79 -6.95
CA ALA A 222 13.14 -15.02 -6.23
C ALA A 222 14.11 -16.14 -6.60
N VAL A 223 14.28 -17.07 -5.66
CA VAL A 223 14.99 -18.34 -5.86
C VAL A 223 14.25 -19.46 -5.15
N ASP A 224 14.27 -20.63 -5.79
CA ASP A 224 13.94 -21.90 -5.17
C ASP A 224 15.25 -22.58 -4.78
N CYS A 225 15.37 -23.02 -3.53
CA CYS A 225 16.56 -23.64 -2.97
C CYS A 225 16.27 -25.02 -2.38
N ALA A 226 17.32 -25.83 -2.28
CA ALA A 226 17.30 -27.12 -1.57
C ALA A 226 18.66 -27.38 -0.91
N PHE A 227 18.77 -28.52 -0.23
CA PHE A 227 19.95 -28.89 0.55
C PHE A 227 20.85 -29.86 -0.19
N LEU A 228 22.15 -29.76 0.06
CA LEU A 228 23.13 -30.78 -0.30
C LEU A 228 23.47 -31.61 0.94
N LEU A 229 23.40 -32.93 0.77
CA LEU A 229 23.81 -33.90 1.78
C LEU A 229 24.69 -34.94 1.10
N ASN A 230 25.97 -35.01 1.50
CA ASN A 230 26.97 -35.91 0.92
C ASN A 230 27.06 -35.80 -0.61
N GLY A 231 27.01 -34.57 -1.14
CA GLY A 231 27.05 -34.29 -2.58
C GLY A 231 25.77 -34.64 -3.35
N LYS A 232 24.70 -35.07 -2.67
CA LYS A 232 23.39 -35.34 -3.26
C LYS A 232 22.39 -34.24 -2.89
N LEU A 233 21.50 -33.94 -3.83
CA LEU A 233 20.45 -32.95 -3.62
C LEU A 233 19.27 -33.59 -2.88
N VAL A 234 18.92 -33.03 -1.72
CA VAL A 234 17.77 -33.46 -0.92
C VAL A 234 16.72 -32.36 -1.01
N VAL A 235 15.65 -32.64 -1.77
CA VAL A 235 14.62 -31.65 -2.10
C VAL A 235 13.34 -31.86 -1.31
N SER A 236 12.93 -33.11 -1.06
CA SER A 236 11.60 -33.38 -0.50
C SER A 236 11.53 -33.07 0.99
N GLU A 237 10.55 -32.27 1.35
CA GLU A 237 10.11 -31.97 2.72
C GLU A 237 9.54 -33.20 3.46
N LYS A 238 9.32 -34.33 2.78
CA LYS A 238 8.97 -35.61 3.42
C LYS A 238 10.15 -36.20 4.19
N ASP A 239 11.37 -35.82 3.84
CA ASP A 239 12.55 -36.15 4.62
C ASP A 239 12.59 -35.26 5.89
N PRO A 240 12.58 -35.83 7.11
CA PRO A 240 12.57 -35.04 8.34
C PRO A 240 13.79 -34.12 8.51
N TRP A 241 14.95 -34.53 8.01
CA TRP A 241 16.16 -33.72 8.02
C TRP A 241 16.03 -32.53 7.07
N ALA A 242 15.48 -32.73 5.88
CA ALA A 242 15.20 -31.66 4.93
C ALA A 242 14.12 -30.70 5.44
N MET A 243 13.04 -31.22 6.04
CA MET A 243 11.98 -30.39 6.62
C MET A 243 12.51 -29.48 7.73
N LYS A 244 13.37 -30.02 8.62
CA LYS A 244 14.06 -29.20 9.62
C LYS A 244 14.94 -28.14 8.96
N GLY A 245 15.66 -28.51 7.90
CA GLY A 245 16.45 -27.58 7.10
C GLY A 245 15.61 -26.44 6.54
N TYR A 246 14.43 -26.74 5.98
CA TYR A 246 13.53 -25.75 5.43
C TYR A 246 12.96 -24.79 6.48
N ALA A 247 12.63 -25.30 7.67
CA ALA A 247 12.19 -24.44 8.77
C ALA A 247 13.27 -23.43 9.19
N LEU A 248 14.51 -23.91 9.38
CA LEU A 248 15.65 -23.06 9.70
C LEU A 248 15.95 -22.07 8.56
N TYR A 249 15.91 -22.54 7.32
CA TYR A 249 16.11 -21.72 6.13
C TYR A 249 15.10 -20.59 6.04
N GLY A 250 13.82 -20.87 6.34
CA GLY A 250 12.77 -19.87 6.40
C GLY A 250 13.05 -18.76 7.42
N GLU A 251 13.39 -19.14 8.65
CA GLU A 251 13.76 -18.19 9.71
C GLU A 251 14.97 -17.33 9.32
N VAL A 252 15.99 -17.95 8.72
CA VAL A 252 17.20 -17.25 8.25
C VAL A 252 16.84 -16.29 7.11
N ALA A 253 16.04 -16.71 6.13
CA ALA A 253 15.61 -15.88 5.01
C ALA A 253 14.83 -14.64 5.50
N GLU A 254 13.90 -14.83 6.43
CA GLU A 254 13.15 -13.76 7.07
C GLU A 254 14.09 -12.79 7.81
N SER A 255 15.09 -13.30 8.54
CA SER A 255 16.07 -12.47 9.26
C SER A 255 16.93 -11.58 8.37
N VAL A 256 17.15 -11.98 7.10
CA VAL A 256 17.87 -11.18 6.10
C VAL A 256 16.94 -10.36 5.20
N GLY A 257 15.68 -10.18 5.61
CA GLY A 257 14.70 -9.30 4.97
C GLY A 257 14.05 -9.87 3.71
N LEU A 258 14.05 -11.19 3.55
CA LEU A 258 13.36 -11.88 2.45
C LEU A 258 12.03 -12.46 2.93
N THR A 259 11.10 -12.66 1.99
CA THR A 259 9.83 -13.34 2.26
C THR A 259 9.99 -14.83 1.95
N TRP A 260 9.56 -15.69 2.87
CA TRP A 260 9.65 -17.13 2.73
C TRP A 260 8.31 -17.78 2.34
N GLY A 261 8.34 -18.64 1.33
CA GLY A 261 7.17 -19.34 0.78
C GLY A 261 6.56 -20.37 1.72
N GLY A 262 7.31 -20.85 2.71
CA GLY A 262 6.80 -21.77 3.74
C GLY A 262 5.71 -21.16 4.64
N ARG A 263 5.58 -19.82 4.67
CA ARG A 263 4.47 -19.14 5.36
C ARG A 263 3.17 -19.13 4.57
N TRP A 264 3.20 -19.48 3.28
CA TRP A 264 2.03 -19.42 2.42
C TRP A 264 1.11 -20.60 2.65
N LYS A 265 -0.16 -20.46 2.23
CA LYS A 265 -1.15 -21.55 2.32
C LYS A 265 -0.71 -22.81 1.58
N MET A 266 0.05 -22.67 0.49
CA MET A 266 0.59 -23.77 -0.31
C MET A 266 1.93 -24.31 0.22
N MET A 267 2.55 -23.65 1.21
CA MET A 267 3.77 -24.09 1.89
C MET A 267 4.94 -24.37 0.95
N ASP A 268 5.33 -23.38 0.14
CA ASP A 268 6.48 -23.53 -0.77
C ASP A 268 7.80 -23.35 -0.02
N PHE A 269 8.24 -24.43 0.65
CA PHE A 269 9.33 -24.38 1.61
C PHE A 269 10.71 -24.04 1.02
N GLY A 270 10.94 -24.37 -0.24
CA GLY A 270 12.19 -24.05 -0.94
C GLY A 270 12.24 -22.61 -1.45
N HIS A 271 11.11 -21.92 -1.46
CA HIS A 271 10.97 -20.64 -2.13
C HIS A 271 11.26 -19.45 -1.21
N ILE A 272 12.06 -18.50 -1.70
CA ILE A 272 12.20 -17.17 -1.11
C ILE A 272 12.08 -16.10 -2.19
N GLU A 273 11.48 -14.98 -1.83
CA GLU A 273 11.32 -13.82 -2.72
C GLU A 273 11.62 -12.52 -1.99
N TRP A 274 12.06 -11.52 -2.75
CA TRP A 274 12.21 -10.18 -2.24
C TRP A 274 11.12 -9.26 -2.80
N ARG A 275 10.17 -8.91 -1.95
CA ARG A 275 9.03 -8.04 -2.27
C ARG A 275 9.44 -6.57 -2.36
N LYS A 276 10.12 -6.21 -3.44
CA LYS A 276 10.36 -4.81 -3.79
C LYS A 276 9.06 -4.17 -4.30
N PRO A 277 8.70 -2.95 -3.84
CA PRO A 277 7.61 -2.18 -4.43
C PRO A 277 7.82 -1.97 -5.93
N GLY A 278 6.75 -2.04 -6.73
CA GLY A 278 6.77 -1.72 -8.16
C GLY A 278 6.98 -2.90 -9.12
N PHE A 279 7.20 -4.12 -8.62
CA PHE A 279 7.39 -5.31 -9.47
C PHE A 279 6.11 -6.13 -9.67
N ILE A 280 5.39 -6.42 -8.58
CA ILE A 280 4.14 -7.19 -8.61
C ILE A 280 3.11 -6.43 -7.75
N LYS A 281 1.86 -6.35 -8.24
CA LYS A 281 0.73 -5.66 -7.61
C LYS A 281 -0.12 -6.62 -6.79
#